data_AF-A0A7I8EAZ8-F1
#
_entry.id   AF-A0A7I8EAZ8-F1
#
_cell.length_a   1.000
_cell.length_b   1.000
_cell.length_c   1.000
_cell.angle_alpha   90.00
_cell.angle_beta   90.00
_cell.angle_gamma   90.00
#
_symmetry.space_group_name_H-M   'P 1'
#
loop_
_entity.id
_entity.type
_entity.pdbx_description
1 polymer ?
#
loop_
_entity_poly.entity_id
_entity_poly.type
_entity_poly.pdbx_seq_one_letter_code
_entity_poly.pdbx_strand_id
1 'polypeptide(L)'
;MSGGFFRYLRRRRPKPVTPPYRQTGFVALPVLKTGRLVAVLTRWHRLLALPAGVAVLLWGLTGVMHPIMSALSPQAQRPTPAAPLPAGLKPVVPALTGPARELRLTTFAGRPAWQWLALDGAQRHWADAQTGREIVDADRIEAERLARAFAGDSSSPITRITPITAFGGDYPAMNKILPVWRVEFDRGDGLTAFVDTGEARLSTLTNDSKRVLMGAFVLLHSWAWASEPLRLAGITTLLGCGLLTVLGGLALWLSRRRAGTLKPGQQRLRRWHRGLGVAVGIAGVMLIVSGLVHLYFARAPSPTPAAPVPGVMPPLAEVPDGVARLSAVNVGGRGLWLAAPAGGARPTAEHQHHQADAASTLPRYWDGANWTDVDVAQRHARELAQRAGAPSDAAATISLVTQFGGEYGFFQKRLPVYRVDYAVPGKPAYYLEPATGAFSVRIDNRDRLEGYVFAYLHKWHWLDGLGKTARDLILAGFAAANVAAAALGLTLWWRRRDARRR
;
A
#
# COMPACT_ATOMS: atom_id res chain seq x y z
N MET A 1 76.73 76.78 -33.67
CA MET A 1 76.36 76.15 -34.95
C MET A 1 74.83 76.21 -35.05
N SER A 2 74.31 77.32 -35.60
CA SER A 2 73.71 77.40 -36.95
C SER A 2 72.29 76.79 -36.94
N GLY A 3 71.18 77.48 -37.22
CA GLY A 3 70.92 78.85 -37.66
C GLY A 3 69.49 78.94 -38.23
N GLY A 4 68.82 80.10 -38.06
CA GLY A 4 67.65 80.64 -38.79
C GLY A 4 66.37 79.79 -38.92
N PHE A 5 65.21 80.28 -39.35
CA PHE A 5 64.70 81.60 -39.69
C PHE A 5 63.18 81.41 -39.95
N PHE A 6 62.33 82.28 -39.39
CA PHE A 6 60.99 82.71 -39.84
C PHE A 6 60.04 81.81 -40.69
N ARG A 7 58.76 81.64 -40.24
CA ARG A 7 57.50 82.23 -40.81
C ARG A 7 56.21 81.41 -40.54
N TYR A 8 55.27 82.08 -39.85
CA TYR A 8 53.84 82.28 -40.17
C TYR A 8 53.15 81.41 -41.25
N LEU A 9 52.02 80.74 -40.94
CA LEU A 9 50.67 81.06 -41.49
C LEU A 9 49.56 79.99 -41.26
N ARG A 10 48.40 80.51 -40.86
CA ARG A 10 47.00 80.19 -41.26
C ARG A 10 46.30 78.86 -40.87
N ARG A 11 45.20 79.09 -40.13
CA ARG A 11 43.96 78.31 -39.92
C ARG A 11 43.49 77.44 -41.11
N ARG A 12 43.04 76.22 -40.80
CA ARG A 12 41.97 75.49 -41.53
C ARG A 12 40.91 74.98 -40.53
N ARG A 13 39.63 75.21 -40.84
CA ARG A 13 38.45 74.76 -40.09
C ARG A 13 38.27 73.23 -40.21
N PRO A 14 37.86 72.50 -39.16
CA PRO A 14 37.29 71.16 -39.30
C PRO A 14 35.79 71.18 -39.67
N LYS A 15 35.39 70.13 -40.41
CA LYS A 15 34.07 69.83 -40.99
C LYS A 15 33.02 69.38 -39.93
N PRO A 16 31.71 69.39 -40.25
CA PRO A 16 30.62 69.31 -39.27
C PRO A 16 30.41 67.91 -38.66
N VAL A 17 30.01 67.89 -37.39
CA VAL A 17 29.62 66.71 -36.61
C VAL A 17 28.13 66.40 -36.87
N THR A 18 27.84 65.20 -37.38
CA THR A 18 26.50 64.61 -37.40
C THR A 18 26.14 64.02 -36.03
N PRO A 19 24.90 64.15 -35.54
CA PRO A 19 24.51 63.70 -34.20
C PRO A 19 24.27 62.18 -34.14
N PRO A 20 24.50 61.52 -32.99
CA PRO A 20 24.13 60.12 -32.82
C PRO A 20 22.61 59.98 -32.62
N TYR A 21 22.05 59.18 -33.52
CA TYR A 21 20.78 58.45 -33.54
C TYR A 21 20.08 58.25 -32.18
N ARG A 22 18.86 58.80 -32.03
CA ARG A 22 17.89 58.41 -30.99
C ARG A 22 17.36 57.00 -31.30
N GLN A 23 17.73 56.00 -30.51
CA GLN A 23 16.96 54.76 -30.42
C GLN A 23 15.75 54.97 -29.48
N THR A 24 14.64 55.43 -30.04
CA THR A 24 13.31 55.25 -29.43
C THR A 24 12.78 53.89 -29.86
N GLY A 25 12.74 52.95 -28.91
CA GLY A 25 12.24 51.60 -29.16
C GLY A 25 12.00 50.79 -27.88
N PHE A 26 11.50 51.42 -26.81
CA PHE A 26 10.88 50.67 -25.73
C PHE A 26 9.53 50.15 -26.22
N VAL A 27 9.53 48.95 -26.78
CA VAL A 27 8.30 48.16 -26.92
C VAL A 27 7.86 47.83 -25.50
N ALA A 28 6.90 48.59 -24.99
CA ALA A 28 6.20 48.30 -23.74
C ALA A 28 5.44 46.97 -23.89
N LEU A 29 6.12 45.86 -23.62
CA LEU A 29 5.51 44.56 -23.39
C LEU A 29 4.52 44.66 -22.20
N PRO A 30 3.48 43.80 -22.13
CA PRO A 30 2.18 44.12 -21.57
C PRO A 30 2.18 44.21 -20.02
N VAL A 31 2.49 45.39 -19.49
CA VAL A 31 2.46 45.65 -18.04
C VAL A 31 1.03 45.56 -17.47
N LEU A 32 0.02 45.97 -18.25
CA LEU A 32 -1.38 46.04 -17.80
C LEU A 32 -2.03 44.66 -17.58
N LYS A 33 -1.78 43.66 -18.46
CA LYS A 33 -2.34 42.31 -18.30
C LYS A 33 -1.75 41.58 -17.08
N THR A 34 -0.48 41.84 -16.78
CA THR A 34 0.25 41.21 -15.67
C THR A 34 -0.28 41.67 -14.31
N GLY A 35 -0.68 42.94 -14.18
CA GLY A 35 -1.25 43.49 -12.94
C GLY A 35 -2.58 42.82 -12.53
N ARG A 36 -3.51 42.66 -13.48
CA ARG A 36 -4.82 42.02 -13.23
C ARG A 36 -4.67 40.55 -12.82
N LEU A 37 -3.82 39.80 -13.52
CA LEU A 37 -3.54 38.40 -13.19
C LEU A 37 -2.95 38.25 -11.79
N VAL A 38 -1.93 39.05 -11.45
CA VAL A 38 -1.30 39.04 -10.11
C VAL A 38 -2.32 39.38 -9.03
N ALA A 39 -3.22 40.34 -9.26
CA ALA A 39 -4.27 40.69 -8.30
C ALA A 39 -5.26 39.53 -8.07
N VAL A 40 -5.72 38.88 -9.15
CA VAL A 40 -6.64 37.73 -9.09
C VAL A 40 -5.98 36.55 -8.36
N LEU A 41 -4.78 36.14 -8.77
CA LEU A 41 -4.04 35.06 -8.12
C LEU A 41 -3.80 35.34 -6.64
N THR A 42 -3.44 36.59 -6.31
CA THR A 42 -3.24 37.00 -4.92
C THR A 42 -4.53 36.94 -4.11
N ARG A 43 -5.68 37.33 -4.69
CA ARG A 43 -6.98 37.26 -4.02
C ARG A 43 -7.35 35.81 -3.71
N TRP A 44 -7.30 34.94 -4.70
CA TRP A 44 -7.69 33.53 -4.55
C TRP A 44 -6.74 32.75 -3.64
N HIS A 45 -5.43 32.91 -3.80
CA HIS A 45 -4.44 32.27 -2.91
C HIS A 45 -4.65 32.65 -1.44
N ARG A 46 -5.13 33.87 -1.16
CA ARG A 46 -5.44 34.31 0.20
C ARG A 46 -6.81 33.84 0.70
N LEU A 47 -7.79 33.77 -0.18
CA LEU A 47 -9.14 33.29 0.16
C LEU A 47 -9.10 31.82 0.56
N LEU A 48 -8.35 31.02 -0.20
CA LEU A 48 -8.24 29.56 -0.01
C LEU A 48 -7.17 29.15 1.02
N ALA A 49 -6.42 30.10 1.58
CA ALA A 49 -5.29 29.81 2.48
C ALA A 49 -5.69 29.00 3.72
N LEU A 50 -6.86 29.27 4.31
CA LEU A 50 -7.32 28.54 5.50
C LEU A 50 -7.69 27.09 5.18
N PRO A 51 -8.63 26.78 4.26
CA PRO A 51 -8.95 25.39 3.94
C PRO A 51 -7.75 24.63 3.36
N ALA A 52 -6.90 25.27 2.55
CA ALA A 52 -5.65 24.67 2.07
C ALA A 52 -4.67 24.38 3.20
N GLY A 53 -4.53 25.28 4.17
CA GLY A 53 -3.69 25.08 5.34
C GLY A 53 -4.16 23.92 6.19
N VAL A 54 -5.48 23.81 6.44
CA VAL A 54 -6.08 22.66 7.13
C VAL A 54 -5.79 21.36 6.38
N ALA A 55 -5.97 21.34 5.05
CA ALA A 55 -5.66 20.17 4.24
C ALA A 55 -4.18 19.77 4.35
N VAL A 56 -3.24 20.71 4.21
CA VAL A 56 -1.81 20.39 4.31
C VAL A 56 -1.43 19.94 5.73
N LEU A 57 -2.04 20.50 6.78
CA LEU A 57 -1.79 20.06 8.14
C LEU A 57 -2.30 18.64 8.38
N LEU A 58 -3.55 18.34 8.01
CA LEU A 58 -4.14 17.02 8.21
C LEU A 58 -3.37 15.94 7.45
N TRP A 59 -3.19 16.09 6.14
CA TRP A 59 -2.52 15.06 5.31
C TRP A 59 -1.00 15.07 5.48
N GLY A 60 -0.39 16.25 5.62
CA GLY A 60 1.06 16.40 5.74
C GLY A 60 1.61 15.89 7.07
N LEU A 61 0.96 16.21 8.20
CA LEU A 61 1.39 15.69 9.50
C LEU A 61 1.26 14.17 9.59
N THR A 62 0.14 13.61 9.11
CA THR A 62 -0.03 12.16 9.04
C THR A 62 0.91 11.50 8.01
N GLY A 63 1.32 12.23 6.98
CA GLY A 63 2.33 11.77 6.02
C GLY A 63 3.70 11.62 6.66
N VAL A 64 4.12 12.60 7.47
CA VAL A 64 5.35 12.54 8.29
C VAL A 64 5.29 11.43 9.34
N MET A 65 4.09 11.08 9.79
CA MET A 65 3.88 10.00 10.76
C MET A 65 4.17 8.61 10.19
N HIS A 66 4.12 8.39 8.87
CA HIS A 66 4.32 7.05 8.28
C HIS A 66 5.68 6.41 8.61
N PRO A 67 6.84 7.07 8.39
CA PRO A 67 8.13 6.52 8.80
C PRO A 67 8.23 6.27 10.30
N ILE A 68 7.66 7.15 11.13
CA ILE A 68 7.64 7.01 12.59
C ILE A 68 6.87 5.75 12.97
N MET A 69 5.67 5.57 12.41
CA MET A 69 4.86 4.38 12.61
C MET A 69 5.58 3.12 12.12
N SER A 70 6.27 3.18 10.98
CA SER A 70 7.07 2.06 10.47
C SER A 70 8.24 1.70 11.38
N ALA A 71 8.86 2.68 12.04
CA ALA A 71 9.99 2.46 12.94
C ALA A 71 9.56 1.93 14.32
N LEU A 72 8.39 2.34 14.80
CA LEU A 72 7.83 1.93 16.09
C LEU A 72 6.97 0.66 16.00
N SER A 73 6.66 0.20 14.79
CA SER A 73 5.91 -1.04 14.59
C SER A 73 6.76 -2.25 14.95
N PRO A 74 6.19 -3.26 15.62
CA PRO A 74 6.91 -4.49 15.92
C PRO A 74 7.24 -5.22 14.61
N GLN A 75 8.45 -5.77 14.53
CA GLN A 75 8.91 -6.53 13.36
C GLN A 75 8.67 -8.01 13.57
N ALA A 76 8.04 -8.65 12.58
CA ALA A 76 7.83 -10.08 12.60
C ALA A 76 9.13 -10.82 12.30
N GLN A 77 9.40 -11.88 13.07
CA GLN A 77 10.42 -12.88 12.74
C GLN A 77 9.88 -13.87 11.70
N ARG A 78 10.78 -14.59 11.04
CA ARG A 78 10.43 -15.66 10.11
C ARG A 78 10.45 -16.99 10.85
N PRO A 79 9.32 -17.69 11.00
CA PRO A 79 9.30 -19.02 11.57
C PRO A 79 10.08 -20.01 10.71
N THR A 80 10.60 -21.04 11.36
CA THR A 80 11.18 -22.20 10.70
C THR A 80 10.12 -22.89 9.82
N PRO A 81 10.46 -23.36 8.62
CA PRO A 81 9.52 -24.13 7.79
C PRO A 81 8.97 -25.35 8.52
N ALA A 82 7.75 -25.73 8.18
CA ALA A 82 7.14 -26.96 8.70
C ALA A 82 7.97 -28.19 8.30
N ALA A 83 8.11 -29.13 9.24
CA ALA A 83 8.75 -30.41 8.98
C ALA A 83 7.91 -31.22 7.97
N PRO A 84 8.55 -32.09 7.16
CA PRO A 84 7.82 -33.04 6.31
C PRO A 84 6.93 -33.96 7.16
N LEU A 85 5.81 -34.37 6.57
CA LEU A 85 5.01 -35.48 7.09
C LEU A 85 5.80 -36.79 6.95
N PRO A 86 5.58 -37.79 7.82
CA PRO A 86 6.23 -39.09 7.70
C PRO A 86 5.81 -39.80 6.40
N ALA A 87 6.76 -40.08 5.51
CA ALA A 87 6.52 -40.82 4.27
C ALA A 87 6.00 -42.24 4.58
N GLY A 88 5.06 -42.74 3.77
CA GLY A 88 4.42 -44.04 3.94
C GLY A 88 3.39 -44.12 5.08
N LEU A 89 3.13 -43.01 5.79
CA LEU A 89 2.07 -42.96 6.79
C LEU A 89 0.72 -43.23 6.13
N LYS A 90 -0.05 -44.18 6.66
CA LYS A 90 -1.45 -44.41 6.30
C LYS A 90 -2.34 -43.70 7.31
N PRO A 91 -2.84 -42.49 7.02
CA PRO A 91 -3.50 -41.70 8.05
C PRO A 91 -4.89 -42.27 8.38
N VAL A 92 -5.19 -42.35 9.67
CA VAL A 92 -6.52 -42.69 10.18
C VAL A 92 -7.41 -41.47 10.07
N VAL A 93 -8.53 -41.63 9.39
CA VAL A 93 -9.50 -40.57 9.12
C VAL A 93 -10.29 -40.26 10.39
N PRO A 94 -10.39 -38.99 10.83
CA PRO A 94 -11.20 -38.62 11.97
C PRO A 94 -12.69 -38.65 11.62
N ALA A 95 -13.53 -38.79 12.64
CA ALA A 95 -14.97 -38.62 12.47
C ALA A 95 -15.29 -37.12 12.27
N LEU A 96 -15.53 -36.73 11.01
CA LEU A 96 -15.93 -35.35 10.68
C LEU A 96 -17.42 -35.17 10.99
N THR A 97 -17.76 -34.19 11.83
CA THR A 97 -19.15 -33.84 12.20
C THR A 97 -19.84 -32.97 11.14
N GLY A 98 -19.71 -33.33 9.86
CA GLY A 98 -20.30 -32.61 8.72
C GLY A 98 -19.28 -32.12 7.67
N PRO A 99 -19.73 -31.33 6.67
CA PRO A 99 -18.86 -30.81 5.63
C PRO A 99 -17.85 -29.81 6.18
N ALA A 100 -16.60 -29.92 5.71
CA ALA A 100 -15.52 -28.99 6.04
C ALA A 100 -15.29 -28.01 4.90
N ARG A 101 -15.16 -26.72 5.22
CA ARG A 101 -14.75 -25.65 4.30
C ARG A 101 -13.27 -25.74 3.94
N GLU A 102 -12.46 -26.19 4.88
CA GLU A 102 -11.03 -26.45 4.69
C GLU A 102 -10.72 -27.81 5.30
N LEU A 103 -9.91 -28.63 4.64
CA LEU A 103 -9.42 -29.89 5.18
C LEU A 103 -7.98 -30.10 4.73
N ARG A 104 -7.12 -30.46 5.66
CA ARG A 104 -5.70 -30.66 5.38
C ARG A 104 -5.07 -31.69 6.31
N LEU A 105 -4.02 -32.34 5.81
CA LEU A 105 -3.07 -33.11 6.61
C LEU A 105 -1.78 -32.28 6.73
N THR A 106 -1.35 -32.02 7.95
CA THR A 106 -0.18 -31.18 8.27
C THR A 106 0.49 -31.69 9.55
N THR A 107 1.53 -31.02 10.02
CA THR A 107 2.16 -31.32 11.32
C THR A 107 1.59 -30.45 12.44
N PHE A 108 1.36 -31.06 13.61
CA PHE A 108 1.04 -30.40 14.87
C PHE A 108 2.01 -30.90 15.94
N ALA A 109 2.77 -29.99 16.56
CA ALA A 109 3.80 -30.34 17.56
C ALA A 109 4.76 -31.46 17.10
N GLY A 110 5.13 -31.47 15.81
CA GLY A 110 6.01 -32.48 15.22
C GLY A 110 5.36 -33.82 14.89
N ARG A 111 4.05 -33.98 15.10
CA ARG A 111 3.29 -35.19 14.74
C ARG A 111 2.35 -34.93 13.58
N PRO A 112 2.07 -35.93 12.72
CA PRO A 112 1.10 -35.77 11.64
C PRO A 112 -0.31 -35.63 12.22
N ALA A 113 -1.06 -34.63 11.75
CA ALA A 113 -2.39 -34.31 12.25
C ALA A 113 -3.30 -33.81 11.11
N TRP A 114 -4.55 -34.22 11.16
CA TRP A 114 -5.64 -33.63 10.39
C TRP A 114 -6.00 -32.29 11.00
N GLN A 115 -6.28 -31.30 10.14
CA GLN A 115 -6.88 -30.03 10.52
C GLN A 115 -8.05 -29.74 9.59
N TRP A 116 -9.19 -29.33 10.13
CA TRP A 116 -10.33 -28.92 9.32
C TRP A 116 -11.07 -27.73 9.91
N LEU A 117 -11.70 -26.95 9.03
CA LEU A 117 -12.63 -25.88 9.41
C LEU A 117 -14.03 -26.33 8.99
N ALA A 118 -14.94 -26.51 9.94
CA ALA A 118 -16.34 -26.81 9.63
C ALA A 118 -16.98 -25.66 8.82
N LEU A 119 -18.03 -25.96 8.03
CA LEU A 119 -18.66 -24.97 7.15
C LEU A 119 -19.10 -23.69 7.89
N ASP A 120 -19.76 -23.86 9.04
CA ASP A 120 -20.23 -22.79 9.92
C ASP A 120 -19.33 -22.62 11.16
N GLY A 121 -18.14 -23.24 11.14
CA GLY A 121 -17.20 -23.26 12.24
C GLY A 121 -16.42 -21.95 12.37
N ALA A 122 -16.24 -21.51 13.62
CA ALA A 122 -15.43 -20.34 13.96
C ALA A 122 -13.94 -20.67 14.19
N GLN A 123 -13.64 -21.95 14.44
CA GLN A 123 -12.32 -22.44 14.83
C GLN A 123 -12.00 -23.73 14.07
N ARG A 124 -10.71 -24.00 13.88
CA ARG A 124 -10.29 -25.24 13.25
C ARG A 124 -10.22 -26.35 14.29
N HIS A 125 -10.64 -27.54 13.91
CA HIS A 125 -10.49 -28.74 14.69
C HIS A 125 -9.26 -29.51 14.21
N TRP A 126 -8.72 -30.33 15.11
CA TRP A 126 -7.52 -31.11 14.84
C TRP A 126 -7.68 -32.53 15.33
N ALA A 127 -7.11 -33.49 14.62
CA ALA A 127 -7.07 -34.88 15.07
C ALA A 127 -5.71 -35.49 14.74
N ASP A 128 -5.22 -36.34 15.63
CA ASP A 128 -3.99 -37.10 15.42
C ASP A 128 -4.16 -38.04 14.22
N ALA A 129 -3.27 -37.96 13.23
CA ALA A 129 -3.43 -38.69 11.98
C ALA A 129 -3.09 -40.18 12.10
N GLN A 130 -2.55 -40.64 13.22
CA GLN A 130 -2.27 -42.07 13.46
C GLN A 130 -3.43 -42.76 14.17
N THR A 131 -4.20 -42.02 14.98
CA THR A 131 -5.27 -42.57 15.81
C THR A 131 -6.67 -42.10 15.43
N GLY A 132 -6.77 -41.00 14.67
CA GLY A 132 -8.03 -40.34 14.32
C GLY A 132 -8.70 -39.62 15.50
N ARG A 133 -8.05 -39.57 16.68
CA ARG A 133 -8.59 -38.94 17.88
C ARG A 133 -8.42 -37.43 17.83
N GLU A 134 -9.48 -36.70 18.17
CA GLU A 134 -9.45 -35.24 18.26
C GLU A 134 -8.44 -34.76 19.31
N ILE A 135 -7.70 -33.71 18.97
CA ILE A 135 -6.72 -33.06 19.85
C ILE A 135 -7.39 -31.81 20.43
N VAL A 136 -7.74 -31.90 21.71
CA VAL A 136 -8.39 -30.80 22.44
C VAL A 136 -7.52 -29.55 22.44
N ASP A 137 -8.14 -28.39 22.22
CA ASP A 137 -7.50 -27.05 22.21
C ASP A 137 -6.34 -26.87 21.21
N ALA A 138 -6.15 -27.78 20.26
CA ALA A 138 -5.01 -27.75 19.33
C ALA A 138 -4.89 -26.44 18.54
N ASP A 139 -6.00 -25.88 18.07
CA ASP A 139 -5.96 -24.64 17.27
C ASP A 139 -5.51 -23.43 18.09
N ARG A 140 -5.93 -23.37 19.35
CA ARG A 140 -5.48 -22.35 20.32
C ARG A 140 -3.99 -22.52 20.64
N ILE A 141 -3.54 -23.76 20.84
CA ILE A 141 -2.13 -24.09 21.08
C ILE A 141 -1.27 -23.73 19.86
N GLU A 142 -1.74 -24.04 18.65
CA GLU A 142 -1.05 -23.69 17.40
C GLU A 142 -1.01 -22.16 17.20
N ALA A 143 -2.09 -21.47 17.53
CA ALA A 143 -2.12 -20.01 17.50
C ALA A 143 -1.07 -19.38 18.43
N GLU A 144 -0.94 -19.88 19.66
CA GLU A 144 0.13 -19.46 20.57
C GLU A 144 1.51 -19.75 19.98
N ARG A 145 1.74 -20.97 19.48
CA ARG A 145 3.02 -21.36 18.88
C ARG A 145 3.42 -20.44 17.72
N LEU A 146 2.49 -20.17 16.80
CA LEU A 146 2.69 -19.27 15.68
C LEU A 146 2.94 -17.83 16.14
N ALA A 147 2.14 -17.34 17.09
CA ALA A 147 2.29 -15.99 17.63
C ALA A 147 3.67 -15.80 18.25
N ARG A 148 4.14 -16.75 19.07
CA ARG A 148 5.49 -16.72 19.66
C ARG A 148 6.57 -16.75 18.59
N ALA A 149 6.44 -17.61 17.58
CA ALA A 149 7.39 -17.72 16.49
C ALA A 149 7.48 -16.43 15.65
N PHE A 150 6.35 -15.80 15.32
CA PHE A 150 6.32 -14.54 14.58
C PHE A 150 6.72 -13.33 15.44
N ALA A 151 6.39 -13.33 16.72
CA ALA A 151 6.81 -12.28 17.66
C ALA A 151 8.30 -12.37 17.98
N GLY A 152 8.90 -13.55 17.86
CA GLY A 152 10.27 -13.77 18.33
C GLY A 152 10.37 -13.80 19.84
N ASP A 153 9.30 -14.20 20.52
CA ASP A 153 9.17 -14.14 21.97
C ASP A 153 8.61 -15.46 22.52
N SER A 154 9.49 -16.27 23.09
CA SER A 154 9.16 -17.55 23.69
C SER A 154 8.84 -17.47 25.19
N SER A 155 9.04 -16.30 25.81
CA SER A 155 9.12 -16.20 27.28
C SER A 155 8.03 -15.35 27.91
N SER A 156 7.57 -14.29 27.24
CA SER A 156 6.55 -13.41 27.81
C SER A 156 5.25 -14.19 28.04
N PRO A 157 4.56 -13.99 29.18
CA PRO A 157 3.25 -14.58 29.42
C PRO A 157 2.24 -14.12 28.36
N ILE A 158 1.19 -14.93 28.15
CA ILE A 158 0.07 -14.56 27.29
C ILE A 158 -1.12 -14.23 28.18
N THR A 159 -1.65 -13.03 28.04
CA THR A 159 -2.83 -12.57 28.80
C THR A 159 -4.10 -13.18 28.25
N ARG A 160 -4.22 -13.27 26.92
CA ARG A 160 -5.45 -13.70 26.26
C ARG A 160 -5.20 -14.30 24.88
N ILE A 161 -5.98 -15.33 24.54
CA ILE A 161 -6.07 -15.91 23.19
C ILE A 161 -7.55 -15.98 22.81
N THR A 162 -7.95 -15.29 21.75
CA THR A 162 -9.36 -15.24 21.29
C THR A 162 -9.48 -15.41 19.78
N PRO A 163 -10.48 -16.17 19.31
CA PRO A 163 -10.77 -16.28 17.88
C PRO A 163 -11.42 -14.98 17.37
N ILE A 164 -11.07 -14.60 16.14
CA ILE A 164 -11.60 -13.46 15.40
C ILE A 164 -12.17 -13.99 14.08
N THR A 165 -13.49 -13.89 13.94
CA THR A 165 -14.24 -14.41 12.79
C THR A 165 -14.91 -13.33 11.96
N ALA A 166 -14.84 -12.08 12.39
CA ALA A 166 -15.34 -10.92 11.68
C ALA A 166 -14.34 -9.77 11.77
N PHE A 167 -14.36 -8.91 10.76
CA PHE A 167 -13.60 -7.66 10.81
C PHE A 167 -14.27 -6.68 11.78
N GLY A 168 -13.46 -5.89 12.47
CA GLY A 168 -13.91 -4.92 13.46
C GLY A 168 -12.88 -3.81 13.68
N GLY A 169 -13.06 -3.01 14.74
CA GLY A 169 -12.16 -1.89 15.05
C GLY A 169 -10.71 -2.34 15.27
N ASP A 170 -10.51 -3.36 16.11
CA ASP A 170 -9.18 -3.88 16.45
C ASP A 170 -8.56 -4.76 15.36
N TYR A 171 -9.37 -5.20 14.39
CA TYR A 171 -8.94 -6.05 13.28
C TYR A 171 -9.70 -5.68 11.99
N PRO A 172 -9.29 -4.61 11.29
CA PRO A 172 -10.02 -4.07 10.15
C PRO A 172 -9.93 -4.95 8.90
N ALA A 173 -10.85 -4.76 7.95
CA ALA A 173 -10.93 -5.50 6.70
C ALA A 173 -9.65 -5.44 5.83
N MET A 174 -8.78 -4.46 6.05
CA MET A 174 -7.46 -4.37 5.40
C MET A 174 -6.56 -5.58 5.69
N ASN A 175 -6.82 -6.33 6.77
CA ASN A 175 -6.07 -7.54 7.11
C ASN A 175 -6.47 -8.78 6.28
N LYS A 176 -7.60 -8.76 5.57
CA LYS A 176 -8.04 -9.72 4.51
C LYS A 176 -8.16 -11.22 4.85
N ILE A 177 -7.74 -11.64 6.04
CA ILE A 177 -7.74 -13.03 6.46
C ILE A 177 -8.66 -13.20 7.66
N LEU A 178 -9.59 -14.14 7.52
CA LEU A 178 -10.46 -14.68 8.57
C LEU A 178 -10.67 -16.18 8.29
N PRO A 179 -10.90 -17.01 9.33
CA PRO A 179 -10.74 -16.66 10.74
C PRO A 179 -9.25 -16.51 11.12
N VAL A 180 -8.97 -15.76 12.18
CA VAL A 180 -7.63 -15.65 12.79
C VAL A 180 -7.74 -15.71 14.31
N TRP A 181 -6.63 -15.97 14.98
CA TRP A 181 -6.51 -15.87 16.43
C TRP A 181 -5.80 -14.58 16.81
N ARG A 182 -6.38 -13.83 17.77
CA ARG A 182 -5.72 -12.73 18.47
C ARG A 182 -5.01 -13.30 19.69
N VAL A 183 -3.70 -13.12 19.75
CA VAL A 183 -2.84 -13.54 20.87
C VAL A 183 -2.21 -12.30 21.49
N GLU A 184 -2.55 -12.04 22.75
CA GLU A 184 -2.12 -10.87 23.52
C GLU A 184 -1.02 -11.25 24.50
N PHE A 185 0.15 -10.63 24.36
CA PHE A 185 1.28 -10.86 25.25
C PHE A 185 1.21 -9.92 26.45
N ASP A 186 1.60 -10.42 27.62
CA ASP A 186 1.81 -9.61 28.82
C ASP A 186 3.15 -8.88 28.72
N ARG A 187 3.15 -7.81 27.93
CA ARG A 187 4.33 -6.97 27.68
C ARG A 187 3.96 -5.51 27.85
N GLY A 188 4.91 -4.72 28.34
CA GLY A 188 4.72 -3.28 28.56
C GLY A 188 4.46 -2.46 27.28
N ASP A 189 4.70 -3.04 26.09
CA ASP A 189 4.39 -2.42 24.79
C ASP A 189 3.01 -2.84 24.24
N GLY A 190 2.29 -3.73 24.94
CA GLY A 190 0.98 -4.23 24.53
C GLY A 190 1.02 -5.04 23.24
N LEU A 191 2.09 -5.83 23.01
CA LEU A 191 2.25 -6.65 21.80
C LEU A 191 1.06 -7.60 21.59
N THR A 192 0.52 -7.60 20.37
CA THR A 192 -0.59 -8.46 19.96
C THR A 192 -0.32 -9.03 18.57
N ALA A 193 -0.41 -10.35 18.43
CA ALA A 193 -0.28 -11.05 17.16
C ALA A 193 -1.65 -11.54 16.66
N PHE A 194 -1.90 -11.38 15.37
CA PHE A 194 -3.06 -11.97 14.69
C PHE A 194 -2.57 -13.04 13.72
N VAL A 195 -2.85 -14.29 14.01
CA VAL A 195 -2.31 -15.45 13.27
C VAL A 195 -3.41 -16.31 12.67
N ASP A 196 -3.19 -16.79 11.46
CA ASP A 196 -4.03 -17.80 10.80
C ASP A 196 -3.36 -19.16 10.90
N THR A 197 -3.98 -20.06 11.67
CA THR A 197 -3.51 -21.42 11.94
C THR A 197 -3.68 -22.36 10.75
N GLY A 198 -4.48 -22.01 9.74
CA GLY A 198 -4.67 -22.85 8.56
C GLY A 198 -3.44 -22.85 7.67
N GLU A 199 -3.07 -21.66 7.17
CA GLU A 199 -1.90 -21.51 6.31
C GLU A 199 -0.60 -21.27 7.08
N ALA A 200 -0.65 -21.21 8.42
CA ALA A 200 0.47 -20.89 9.31
C ALA A 200 1.09 -19.50 9.00
N ARG A 201 0.24 -18.48 8.88
CA ARG A 201 0.64 -17.11 8.47
C ARG A 201 0.34 -16.07 9.55
N LEU A 202 1.18 -15.05 9.60
CA LEU A 202 0.91 -13.83 10.33
C LEU A 202 0.05 -12.91 9.48
N SER A 203 -1.10 -12.50 10.01
CA SER A 203 -1.92 -11.44 9.41
C SER A 203 -1.32 -10.07 9.71
N THR A 204 -1.18 -9.75 11.00
CA THR A 204 -0.52 -8.53 11.46
C THR A 204 0.03 -8.68 12.87
N LEU A 205 1.09 -7.95 13.17
CA LEU A 205 1.64 -7.75 14.50
C LEU A 205 1.44 -6.28 14.89
N THR A 206 0.97 -6.02 16.10
CA THR A 206 0.67 -4.66 16.57
C THR A 206 1.07 -4.46 18.03
N ASN A 207 1.20 -3.20 18.43
CA ASN A 207 1.54 -2.75 19.78
C ASN A 207 0.81 -1.42 20.06
N ASP A 208 0.97 -0.86 21.25
CA ASP A 208 0.26 0.38 21.63
C ASP A 208 0.60 1.55 20.71
N SER A 209 1.89 1.75 20.39
CA SER A 209 2.32 2.84 19.52
C SER A 209 1.71 2.71 18.11
N LYS A 210 1.74 1.52 17.51
CA LYS A 210 1.13 1.29 16.19
C LYS A 210 -0.38 1.50 16.23
N ARG A 211 -1.08 1.05 17.28
CA ARG A 211 -2.53 1.27 17.45
C ARG A 211 -2.89 2.76 17.48
N VAL A 212 -2.18 3.55 18.29
CA VAL A 212 -2.43 5.01 18.40
C VAL A 212 -2.14 5.73 17.09
N LEU A 213 -0.96 5.49 16.49
CA LEU A 213 -0.56 6.15 15.25
C LEU A 213 -1.46 5.76 14.07
N MET A 214 -1.82 4.48 13.95
CA MET A 214 -2.76 4.03 12.93
C MET A 214 -4.16 4.62 13.15
N GLY A 215 -4.64 4.70 14.40
CA GLY A 215 -5.91 5.35 14.74
C GLY A 215 -5.93 6.81 14.30
N ALA A 216 -4.87 7.57 14.58
CA ALA A 216 -4.74 8.96 14.13
C ALA A 216 -4.72 9.07 12.59
N PHE A 217 -4.04 8.16 11.91
CA PHE A 217 -4.00 8.12 10.44
C PHE A 217 -5.38 7.87 9.85
N VAL A 218 -6.08 6.84 10.34
CA VAL A 218 -7.41 6.45 9.88
C VAL A 218 -8.44 7.57 10.12
N LEU A 219 -8.33 8.28 11.25
CA LEU A 219 -9.19 9.40 11.59
C LEU A 219 -8.92 10.63 10.69
N LEU A 220 -7.67 11.07 10.58
CA LEU A 220 -7.33 12.37 10.00
C LEU A 220 -7.03 12.33 8.50
N HIS A 221 -6.48 11.22 7.99
CA HIS A 221 -6.06 11.06 6.60
C HIS A 221 -7.11 10.35 5.74
N SER A 222 -7.71 9.27 6.27
CA SER A 222 -8.69 8.44 5.55
C SER A 222 -10.14 8.82 5.82
N TRP A 223 -10.40 9.57 6.90
CA TRP A 223 -11.74 9.95 7.35
C TRP A 223 -12.68 8.75 7.48
N ALA A 224 -12.22 7.65 8.08
CA ALA A 224 -13.05 6.43 8.21
C ALA A 224 -14.29 6.63 9.10
N TRP A 225 -14.37 7.74 9.84
CA TRP A 225 -15.54 8.16 10.62
C TRP A 225 -16.64 8.81 9.77
N ALA A 226 -16.35 9.24 8.53
CA ALA A 226 -17.29 9.92 7.66
C ALA A 226 -18.01 8.93 6.73
N SER A 227 -19.29 9.20 6.44
CA SER A 227 -20.02 8.46 5.40
C SER A 227 -19.36 8.67 4.03
N GLU A 228 -19.51 7.71 3.11
CA GLU A 228 -18.84 7.78 1.80
C GLU A 228 -19.10 9.09 1.04
N PRO A 229 -20.35 9.63 0.97
CA PRO A 229 -20.59 10.90 0.29
C PRO A 229 -19.90 12.08 1.00
N LEU A 230 -19.90 12.10 2.34
CA LEU A 230 -19.26 13.16 3.11
C LEU A 230 -17.73 13.10 2.97
N ARG A 231 -17.16 11.90 3.03
CA ARG A 231 -15.74 11.64 2.80
C ARG A 231 -15.32 12.14 1.41
N LEU A 232 -16.02 11.71 0.37
CA LEU A 232 -15.70 12.09 -1.01
C LEU A 232 -15.80 13.61 -1.21
N ALA A 233 -16.91 14.22 -0.81
CA ALA A 233 -17.12 15.66 -1.00
C ALA A 233 -16.17 16.52 -0.14
N GLY A 234 -15.97 16.15 1.12
CA GLY A 234 -15.14 16.89 2.06
C GLY A 234 -13.66 16.85 1.70
N ILE A 235 -13.12 15.65 1.44
CA ILE A 235 -11.72 15.49 1.03
C ILE A 235 -11.48 16.18 -0.32
N THR A 236 -12.38 16.00 -1.30
CA THR A 236 -12.25 16.68 -2.61
C THR A 236 -12.23 18.19 -2.46
N THR A 237 -13.08 18.75 -1.61
CA THR A 237 -13.15 20.20 -1.38
C THR A 237 -11.84 20.71 -0.76
N LEU A 238 -11.36 20.04 0.29
CA LEU A 238 -10.12 20.43 0.98
C LEU A 238 -8.89 20.29 0.07
N LEU A 239 -8.74 19.15 -0.61
CA LEU A 239 -7.65 18.90 -1.54
C LEU A 239 -7.72 19.81 -2.77
N GLY A 240 -8.91 20.08 -3.30
CA GLY A 240 -9.13 21.05 -4.37
C GLY A 240 -8.72 22.47 -3.99
N CYS A 241 -9.10 22.93 -2.78
CA CYS A 241 -8.62 24.19 -2.23
C CYS A 241 -7.09 24.22 -2.08
N GLY A 242 -6.51 23.12 -1.59
CA GLY A 242 -5.07 22.92 -1.50
C GLY A 242 -4.38 23.06 -2.86
N LEU A 243 -4.86 22.32 -3.86
CA LEU A 243 -4.31 22.31 -5.22
C LEU A 243 -4.33 23.70 -5.85
N LEU A 244 -5.48 24.37 -5.80
CA LEU A 244 -5.63 25.74 -6.32
C LEU A 244 -4.72 26.72 -5.59
N THR A 245 -4.52 26.55 -4.29
CA THR A 245 -3.63 27.41 -3.49
C THR A 245 -2.17 27.21 -3.90
N VAL A 246 -1.71 25.96 -4.04
CA VAL A 246 -0.33 25.64 -4.44
C VAL A 246 -0.07 26.10 -5.88
N LEU A 247 -0.93 25.73 -6.83
CA LEU A 247 -0.80 26.17 -8.23
C LEU A 247 -0.87 27.69 -8.36
N GLY A 248 -1.81 28.32 -7.66
CA GLY A 248 -1.94 29.78 -7.62
C GLY A 248 -0.71 30.46 -7.01
N GLY A 249 -0.08 29.85 -5.99
CA GLY A 249 1.15 30.31 -5.38
C GLY A 249 2.36 30.22 -6.32
N LEU A 250 2.50 29.09 -7.03
CA LEU A 250 3.54 28.89 -8.04
C LEU A 250 3.36 29.84 -9.23
N ALA A 251 2.13 29.99 -9.72
CA ALA A 251 1.79 30.96 -10.77
C ALA A 251 2.09 32.39 -10.33
N LEU A 252 1.71 32.77 -9.10
CA LEU A 252 1.99 34.09 -8.54
C LEU A 252 3.49 34.36 -8.44
N TRP A 253 4.28 33.36 -8.03
CA TRP A 253 5.74 33.46 -8.02
C TRP A 253 6.29 33.68 -9.43
N LEU A 254 5.87 32.87 -10.40
CA LEU A 254 6.34 32.95 -11.78
C LEU A 254 5.97 34.30 -12.41
N SER A 255 4.74 34.76 -12.25
CA SER A 255 4.29 36.07 -12.74
C SER A 255 5.10 37.21 -12.12
N ARG A 256 5.35 37.17 -10.81
CA ARG A 256 6.14 38.21 -10.13
C ARG A 256 7.61 38.17 -10.49
N ARG A 257 8.17 36.98 -10.73
CA ARG A 257 9.55 36.78 -11.21
C ARG A 257 9.73 37.36 -12.61
N ARG A 258 8.83 37.02 -13.54
CA ARG A 258 8.84 37.56 -14.92
C ARG A 258 8.67 39.07 -14.94
N ALA A 259 7.87 39.62 -14.03
CA ALA A 259 7.65 41.06 -13.91
C ALA A 259 8.77 41.82 -13.16
N GLY A 260 9.82 41.15 -12.67
CA GLY A 260 10.89 41.80 -11.91
C GLY A 260 10.46 42.40 -10.57
N THR A 261 9.29 42.03 -10.03
CA THR A 261 8.70 42.65 -8.81
C THR A 261 9.12 41.98 -7.51
N LEU A 262 9.97 40.96 -7.58
CA LEU A 262 10.49 40.24 -6.41
C LEU A 262 11.66 41.00 -5.79
N LYS A 263 11.37 41.88 -4.82
CA LYS A 263 12.40 42.69 -4.15
C LYS A 263 13.08 41.95 -3.00
N PRO A 264 14.43 42.04 -2.85
CA PRO A 264 15.18 41.49 -1.72
C PRO A 264 15.05 42.32 -0.43
N GLY A 265 14.14 43.31 -0.34
CA GLY A 265 13.82 44.07 0.89
C GLY A 265 12.56 43.59 1.63
N GLN A 266 11.88 42.54 1.17
CA GLN A 266 10.61 42.09 1.75
C GLN A 266 10.76 41.47 3.16
N GLN A 267 9.69 41.45 3.95
CA GLN A 267 9.65 40.78 5.26
C GLN A 267 10.17 39.34 5.19
N ARG A 268 11.02 38.93 6.14
CA ARG A 268 11.67 37.60 6.18
C ARG A 268 10.66 36.45 6.01
N LEU A 269 9.56 36.49 6.76
CA LEU A 269 8.51 35.46 6.72
C LEU A 269 7.92 35.25 5.31
N ARG A 270 7.72 36.32 4.54
CA ARG A 270 7.22 36.24 3.15
C ARG A 270 8.27 35.63 2.21
N ARG A 271 9.55 35.87 2.46
CA ARG A 271 10.63 35.27 1.67
C ARG A 271 10.72 33.78 1.94
N TRP A 272 10.68 33.37 3.20
CA TRP A 272 10.68 31.97 3.60
C TRP A 272 9.48 31.21 3.04
N HIS A 273 8.26 31.72 3.23
CA HIS A 273 7.06 31.11 2.66
C HIS A 273 7.14 30.95 1.14
N ARG A 274 7.62 31.97 0.43
CA ARG A 274 7.81 31.90 -1.04
C ARG A 274 8.90 30.92 -1.43
N GLY A 275 10.05 30.95 -0.75
CA GLY A 275 11.19 30.08 -1.05
C GLY A 275 10.83 28.61 -0.85
N LEU A 276 10.27 28.28 0.30
CA LEU A 276 9.75 26.94 0.59
C LEU A 276 8.64 26.56 -0.38
N GLY A 277 7.64 27.43 -0.60
CA GLY A 277 6.52 27.13 -1.49
C GLY A 277 6.95 26.83 -2.93
N VAL A 278 8.03 27.42 -3.43
CA VAL A 278 8.61 27.06 -4.74
C VAL A 278 9.38 25.75 -4.67
N ALA A 279 10.18 25.55 -3.61
CA ALA A 279 10.99 24.34 -3.44
C ALA A 279 10.12 23.07 -3.31
N VAL A 280 8.98 23.15 -2.61
CA VAL A 280 8.14 21.99 -2.31
C VAL A 280 6.79 21.98 -3.02
N GLY A 281 6.45 23.05 -3.76
CA GLY A 281 5.15 23.18 -4.41
C GLY A 281 4.87 22.07 -5.44
N ILE A 282 5.89 21.63 -6.20
CA ILE A 282 5.73 20.51 -7.15
C ILE A 282 5.42 19.22 -6.41
N ALA A 283 6.15 18.92 -5.31
CA ALA A 283 5.87 17.78 -4.45
C ALA A 283 4.44 17.86 -3.86
N GLY A 284 4.00 19.04 -3.43
CA GLY A 284 2.64 19.27 -2.96
C GLY A 284 1.59 18.98 -4.05
N VAL A 285 1.82 19.40 -5.30
CA VAL A 285 0.94 19.07 -6.43
C VAL A 285 0.90 17.57 -6.68
N MET A 286 2.05 16.89 -6.70
CA MET A 286 2.12 15.43 -6.89
C MET A 286 1.32 14.68 -5.81
N LEU A 287 1.49 15.05 -4.54
CA LEU A 287 0.79 14.46 -3.40
C LEU A 287 -0.73 14.70 -3.47
N ILE A 288 -1.16 15.92 -3.79
CA ILE A 288 -2.59 16.27 -3.86
C ILE A 288 -3.28 15.60 -5.06
N VAL A 289 -2.66 15.66 -6.24
CA VAL A 289 -3.22 15.06 -7.46
C VAL A 289 -3.32 13.54 -7.30
N SER A 290 -2.27 12.89 -6.79
CA SER A 290 -2.32 11.45 -6.53
C SER A 290 -3.34 11.07 -5.46
N GLY A 291 -3.49 11.88 -4.40
CA GLY A 291 -4.52 11.68 -3.38
C GLY A 291 -5.95 11.81 -3.95
N LEU A 292 -6.19 12.76 -4.85
CA LEU A 292 -7.47 12.89 -5.55
C LEU A 292 -7.73 11.70 -6.49
N VAL A 293 -6.72 11.26 -7.25
CA VAL A 293 -6.85 10.05 -8.08
C VAL A 293 -7.19 8.84 -7.22
N HIS A 294 -6.46 8.63 -6.11
CA HIS A 294 -6.74 7.55 -5.17
C HIS A 294 -8.18 7.61 -4.64
N LEU A 295 -8.64 8.79 -4.19
CA LEU A 295 -9.99 8.98 -3.66
C LEU A 295 -11.10 8.60 -4.67
N TYR A 296 -10.94 8.97 -5.94
CA TYR A 296 -11.95 8.73 -6.97
C TYR A 296 -11.86 7.37 -7.66
N PHE A 297 -10.69 6.72 -7.61
CA PHE A 297 -10.44 5.47 -8.34
C PHE A 297 -10.37 4.25 -7.43
N ALA A 298 -10.08 4.42 -6.13
CA ALA A 298 -10.14 3.34 -5.16
C ALA A 298 -11.57 2.77 -5.12
N ARG A 299 -11.68 1.45 -5.32
CA ARG A 299 -12.97 0.76 -5.28
C ARG A 299 -13.35 0.44 -3.85
N ALA A 300 -14.67 0.43 -3.60
CA ALA A 300 -15.21 -0.26 -2.45
C ALA A 300 -14.82 -1.76 -2.52
N PRO A 301 -14.50 -2.40 -1.39
CA PRO A 301 -14.27 -3.83 -1.34
C PRO A 301 -15.48 -4.58 -1.92
N SER A 302 -15.28 -5.43 -2.92
CA SER A 302 -16.34 -6.32 -3.39
C SER A 302 -16.61 -7.40 -2.34
N PRO A 303 -17.88 -7.84 -2.17
CA PRO A 303 -18.17 -8.97 -1.30
C PRO A 303 -17.32 -10.17 -1.74
N THR A 304 -16.60 -10.76 -0.77
CA THR A 304 -15.75 -11.91 -1.04
C THR A 304 -16.66 -13.12 -1.27
N PRO A 305 -16.60 -13.80 -2.43
CA PRO A 305 -17.34 -15.03 -2.65
C PRO A 305 -17.00 -16.05 -1.58
N ALA A 306 -17.99 -16.87 -1.20
CA ALA A 306 -17.71 -18.01 -0.32
C ALA A 306 -16.70 -18.95 -0.99
N ALA A 307 -15.73 -19.41 -0.21
CA ALA A 307 -14.80 -20.42 -0.69
C ALA A 307 -15.56 -21.72 -1.01
N PRO A 308 -15.17 -22.47 -2.06
CA PRO A 308 -15.80 -23.74 -2.35
C PRO A 308 -15.59 -24.71 -1.18
N VAL A 309 -16.62 -25.48 -0.87
CA VAL A 309 -16.52 -26.56 0.12
C VAL A 309 -15.83 -27.75 -0.58
N PRO A 310 -14.72 -28.30 -0.05
CA PRO A 310 -14.05 -29.46 -0.63
C PRO A 310 -14.95 -30.69 -0.88
N GLY A 311 -16.16 -30.73 -0.33
CA GLY A 311 -17.04 -31.89 -0.44
C GLY A 311 -16.57 -33.01 0.48
N VAL A 312 -16.67 -34.25 0.02
CA VAL A 312 -16.17 -35.44 0.73
C VAL A 312 -14.63 -35.46 0.68
N MET A 313 -13.99 -35.86 1.77
CA MET A 313 -12.54 -35.97 1.86
C MET A 313 -11.97 -36.84 0.71
N PRO A 314 -10.97 -36.36 -0.04
CA PRO A 314 -10.32 -37.16 -1.07
C PRO A 314 -9.66 -38.41 -0.45
N PRO A 315 -9.65 -39.56 -1.15
CA PRO A 315 -8.92 -40.73 -0.67
C PRO A 315 -7.44 -40.42 -0.53
N LEU A 316 -6.77 -41.02 0.45
CA LEU A 316 -5.32 -40.92 0.66
C LEU A 316 -4.81 -42.27 1.17
N ALA A 317 -4.17 -43.05 0.28
CA ALA A 317 -3.67 -44.37 0.61
C ALA A 317 -2.46 -44.31 1.57
N GLU A 318 -1.50 -43.45 1.27
CA GLU A 318 -0.35 -43.15 2.10
C GLU A 318 0.19 -41.75 1.84
N VAL A 319 0.95 -41.23 2.80
CA VAL A 319 1.63 -39.94 2.67
C VAL A 319 2.87 -40.10 1.78
N PRO A 320 3.01 -39.29 0.72
CA PRO A 320 4.18 -39.28 -0.15
C PRO A 320 5.41 -38.69 0.56
N ASP A 321 6.60 -39.01 0.05
CA ASP A 321 7.84 -38.41 0.54
C ASP A 321 7.94 -36.91 0.21
N GLY A 322 8.63 -36.16 1.07
CA GLY A 322 8.96 -34.75 0.86
C GLY A 322 7.79 -33.76 0.95
N VAL A 323 6.61 -34.18 1.40
CA VAL A 323 5.43 -33.30 1.55
C VAL A 323 5.26 -32.85 2.99
N ALA A 324 5.12 -31.53 3.21
CA ALA A 324 4.86 -30.97 4.55
C ALA A 324 3.37 -30.72 4.82
N ARG A 325 2.56 -30.54 3.76
CA ARG A 325 1.12 -30.32 3.88
C ARG A 325 0.38 -30.87 2.67
N LEU A 326 -0.75 -31.52 2.90
CA LEU A 326 -1.71 -31.91 1.88
C LEU A 326 -3.02 -31.16 2.13
N SER A 327 -3.47 -30.35 1.19
CA SER A 327 -4.75 -29.61 1.29
C SER A 327 -5.76 -30.26 0.36
N ALA A 328 -6.94 -30.61 0.89
CA ALA A 328 -8.03 -31.16 0.09
C ALA A 328 -8.66 -30.05 -0.74
N VAL A 329 -8.79 -30.30 -2.04
CA VAL A 329 -9.45 -29.39 -2.99
C VAL A 329 -10.50 -30.13 -3.80
N ASN A 330 -11.44 -29.39 -4.36
CA ASN A 330 -12.45 -29.93 -5.27
C ASN A 330 -12.34 -29.24 -6.63
N VAL A 331 -12.06 -30.02 -7.67
CA VAL A 331 -11.97 -29.52 -9.05
C VAL A 331 -12.91 -30.32 -9.93
N GLY A 332 -13.90 -29.67 -10.54
CA GLY A 332 -14.91 -30.32 -11.38
C GLY A 332 -15.69 -31.42 -10.65
N GLY A 333 -15.91 -31.31 -9.34
CA GLY A 333 -16.60 -32.31 -8.52
C GLY A 333 -15.69 -33.45 -8.01
N ARG A 334 -14.43 -33.51 -8.43
CA ARG A 334 -13.46 -34.53 -7.99
C ARG A 334 -12.62 -33.99 -6.83
N GLY A 335 -12.60 -34.73 -5.72
CA GLY A 335 -11.70 -34.46 -4.60
C GLY A 335 -10.25 -34.82 -4.94
N LEU A 336 -9.32 -33.89 -4.74
CA LEU A 336 -7.89 -34.06 -5.03
C LEU A 336 -7.06 -33.46 -3.89
N TRP A 337 -5.78 -33.83 -3.84
CA TRP A 337 -4.81 -33.24 -2.93
C TRP A 337 -3.96 -32.18 -3.63
N LEU A 338 -3.76 -31.05 -2.96
CA LEU A 338 -2.72 -30.09 -3.26
C LEU A 338 -1.58 -30.27 -2.24
N ALA A 339 -0.44 -30.80 -2.66
CA ALA A 339 0.74 -30.98 -1.82
C ALA A 339 1.63 -29.73 -1.82
N ALA A 340 1.97 -29.26 -0.62
CA ALA A 340 3.03 -28.30 -0.40
C ALA A 340 4.31 -29.04 0.02
N PRO A 341 5.43 -28.85 -0.69
CA PRO A 341 6.67 -29.55 -0.38
C PRO A 341 7.27 -29.07 0.95
N ALA A 342 8.04 -29.94 1.60
CA ALA A 342 8.82 -29.58 2.76
C ALA A 342 9.87 -28.51 2.41
N GLY A 343 9.98 -27.47 3.23
CA GLY A 343 10.74 -26.25 2.92
C GLY A 343 10.06 -25.30 1.93
N GLY A 344 8.89 -25.65 1.39
CA GLY A 344 8.13 -24.90 0.40
C GLY A 344 6.83 -24.31 0.92
N ALA A 345 6.93 -23.19 1.62
CA ALA A 345 5.98 -22.07 1.65
C ALA A 345 6.67 -21.03 2.52
N ARG A 346 7.29 -20.02 1.90
CA ARG A 346 8.01 -18.97 2.62
C ARG A 346 6.96 -18.14 3.37
N PRO A 347 6.96 -18.10 4.72
CA PRO A 347 6.13 -17.13 5.43
C PRO A 347 6.62 -15.74 5.03
N THR A 348 5.81 -15.03 4.26
CA THR A 348 6.14 -13.71 3.76
C THR A 348 5.93 -12.72 4.90
N ALA A 349 7.04 -12.28 5.52
CA ALA A 349 7.02 -11.15 6.43
C ALA A 349 6.56 -9.89 5.66
N GLU A 350 5.87 -9.00 6.37
CA GLU A 350 5.15 -7.80 5.87
C GLU A 350 6.02 -6.79 5.07
N HIS A 351 7.34 -7.01 4.95
CA HIS A 351 8.30 -6.05 4.42
C HIS A 351 9.29 -6.57 3.36
N GLN A 352 9.04 -7.72 2.73
CA GLN A 352 9.86 -8.11 1.56
C GLN A 352 9.43 -7.34 0.32
N HIS A 353 10.16 -6.27 0.01
CA HIS A 353 10.13 -5.57 -1.26
C HIS A 353 11.36 -5.98 -2.09
N HIS A 354 11.13 -6.26 -3.37
CA HIS A 354 12.14 -6.42 -4.42
C HIS A 354 12.94 -7.72 -4.41
N GLN A 355 12.34 -8.80 -4.92
CA GLN A 355 13.05 -9.68 -5.85
C GLN A 355 12.14 -9.99 -7.03
N ALA A 356 12.67 -9.82 -8.24
CA ALA A 356 12.02 -10.25 -9.47
C ALA A 356 12.36 -11.72 -9.75
N ASP A 357 11.41 -12.38 -10.40
CA ASP A 357 11.53 -13.57 -11.25
C ASP A 357 11.91 -14.94 -10.65
N ALA A 358 10.92 -15.85 -10.71
CA ALA A 358 11.01 -17.07 -11.49
C ALA A 358 9.60 -17.35 -12.05
N ALA A 359 9.49 -17.84 -13.29
CA ALA A 359 8.22 -18.35 -13.83
C ALA A 359 7.77 -19.51 -12.94
N SER A 360 6.93 -19.21 -11.97
CA SER A 360 6.48 -20.16 -10.98
C SER A 360 5.54 -21.15 -11.68
N THR A 361 5.93 -22.42 -11.69
CA THR A 361 5.09 -23.50 -12.24
C THR A 361 3.76 -23.53 -11.52
N LEU A 362 2.69 -23.87 -12.26
CA LEU A 362 1.38 -24.01 -11.64
C LEU A 362 1.43 -25.12 -10.56
N PRO A 363 0.58 -25.03 -9.53
CA PRO A 363 0.50 -26.07 -8.50
C PRO A 363 0.08 -27.39 -9.13
N ARG A 364 0.68 -28.50 -8.67
CA ARG A 364 0.32 -29.85 -9.08
C ARG A 364 -0.77 -30.41 -8.17
N TYR A 365 -1.55 -31.34 -8.68
CA TYR A 365 -2.68 -31.93 -7.96
C TYR A 365 -2.58 -33.44 -8.03
N TRP A 366 -2.95 -34.11 -6.94
CA TRP A 366 -2.77 -35.55 -6.81
C TRP A 366 -4.08 -36.25 -6.51
N ASP A 367 -4.34 -37.36 -7.20
CA ASP A 367 -5.30 -38.35 -6.74
C ASP A 367 -4.64 -39.20 -5.65
N GLY A 368 -5.13 -39.12 -4.42
CA GLY A 368 -4.50 -39.80 -3.29
C GLY A 368 -4.76 -41.30 -3.21
N ALA A 369 -5.60 -41.89 -4.07
CA ALA A 369 -5.78 -43.34 -4.10
C ALA A 369 -4.51 -44.06 -4.61
N ASN A 370 -3.87 -43.49 -5.64
CA ASN A 370 -2.67 -44.05 -6.28
C ASN A 370 -1.49 -43.07 -6.33
N TRP A 371 -1.65 -41.89 -5.71
CA TRP A 371 -0.71 -40.78 -5.76
C TRP A 371 -0.31 -40.35 -7.19
N THR A 372 -1.30 -40.25 -8.09
CA THR A 372 -1.07 -39.87 -9.49
C THR A 372 -1.27 -38.37 -9.70
N ASP A 373 -0.37 -37.74 -10.45
CA ASP A 373 -0.50 -36.33 -10.83
C ASP A 373 -1.67 -36.15 -11.81
N VAL A 374 -2.45 -35.11 -11.59
CA VAL A 374 -3.65 -34.79 -12.35
C VAL A 374 -3.52 -33.34 -12.83
N ASP A 375 -3.40 -33.15 -14.15
CA ASP A 375 -3.29 -31.82 -14.74
C ASP A 375 -4.64 -31.08 -14.74
N VAL A 376 -4.97 -30.47 -13.60
CA VAL A 376 -6.23 -29.72 -13.40
C VAL A 376 -6.00 -28.28 -12.93
N ALA A 377 -4.76 -27.82 -12.83
CA ALA A 377 -4.44 -26.52 -12.28
C ALA A 377 -5.13 -25.36 -13.02
N GLN A 378 -5.14 -25.42 -14.36
CA GLN A 378 -5.82 -24.41 -15.16
C GLN A 378 -7.34 -24.44 -14.98
N ARG A 379 -7.93 -25.63 -14.91
CA ARG A 379 -9.36 -25.81 -14.67
C ARG A 379 -9.74 -25.24 -13.30
N HIS A 380 -8.99 -25.60 -12.26
CA HIS A 380 -9.24 -25.12 -10.90
C HIS A 380 -9.19 -23.58 -10.82
N ALA A 381 -8.17 -22.96 -11.42
CA ALA A 381 -8.06 -21.51 -11.46
C ALA A 381 -9.27 -20.85 -12.15
N ARG A 382 -9.76 -21.41 -13.26
CA ARG A 382 -10.97 -20.92 -13.97
C ARG A 382 -12.24 -21.08 -13.14
N GLU A 383 -12.45 -22.23 -12.52
CA GLU A 383 -13.62 -22.49 -11.66
C GLU A 383 -13.66 -21.50 -10.47
N LEU A 384 -12.51 -21.29 -9.82
CA LEU A 384 -12.38 -20.32 -8.73
C LEU A 384 -12.65 -18.88 -9.22
N ALA A 385 -12.12 -18.50 -10.38
CA ALA A 385 -12.36 -17.18 -10.96
C ALA A 385 -13.84 -16.97 -11.35
N GLN A 386 -14.48 -17.96 -11.96
CA GLN A 386 -15.91 -17.92 -12.32
C GLN A 386 -16.80 -17.77 -11.08
N ARG A 387 -16.50 -18.49 -10.00
CA ARG A 387 -17.17 -18.30 -8.70
C ARG A 387 -16.97 -16.89 -8.14
N ALA A 388 -15.84 -16.25 -8.46
CA ALA A 388 -15.58 -14.87 -8.12
C ALA A 388 -16.24 -13.84 -9.06
N GLY A 389 -17.12 -14.28 -9.96
CA GLY A 389 -17.85 -13.42 -10.90
C GLY A 389 -17.07 -13.09 -12.17
N ALA A 390 -16.01 -13.86 -12.48
CA ALA A 390 -15.29 -13.69 -13.74
C ALA A 390 -16.12 -14.19 -14.95
N PRO A 391 -15.88 -13.65 -16.16
CA PRO A 391 -16.57 -14.09 -17.37
C PRO A 391 -16.33 -15.58 -17.66
N SER A 392 -17.39 -16.30 -18.05
CA SER A 392 -17.37 -17.75 -18.32
C SER A 392 -16.57 -18.12 -19.58
N ASP A 393 -16.76 -17.37 -20.67
CA ASP A 393 -16.33 -17.76 -22.02
C ASP A 393 -15.22 -16.88 -22.59
N ALA A 394 -14.57 -16.10 -21.73
CA ALA A 394 -13.47 -15.23 -22.14
C ALA A 394 -12.13 -15.96 -22.12
N ALA A 395 -11.31 -15.70 -23.14
CA ALA A 395 -9.92 -16.16 -23.15
C ALA A 395 -9.16 -15.60 -21.94
N ALA A 396 -8.44 -16.47 -21.24
CA ALA A 396 -7.68 -16.11 -20.05
C ALA A 396 -6.30 -16.79 -20.02
N THR A 397 -5.31 -16.04 -19.54
CA THR A 397 -3.96 -16.54 -19.23
C THR A 397 -3.86 -16.78 -17.74
N ILE A 398 -3.30 -17.93 -17.35
CA ILE A 398 -3.19 -18.33 -15.94
C ILE A 398 -1.72 -18.45 -15.59
N SER A 399 -1.33 -17.80 -14.49
CA SER A 399 0.00 -17.88 -13.90
C SER A 399 -0.11 -18.05 -12.38
N LEU A 400 0.99 -18.42 -11.73
CA LEU A 400 1.05 -18.51 -10.27
C LEU A 400 1.95 -17.41 -9.72
N VAL A 401 1.43 -16.67 -8.74
CA VAL A 401 2.14 -15.61 -8.02
C VAL A 401 2.55 -16.17 -6.67
N THR A 402 3.86 -16.27 -6.45
CA THR A 402 4.49 -16.84 -5.24
C THR A 402 5.20 -15.80 -4.37
N GLN A 403 5.21 -14.55 -4.81
CA GLN A 403 5.80 -13.41 -4.10
C GLN A 403 4.97 -12.15 -4.31
N PHE A 404 4.99 -11.26 -3.33
CA PHE A 404 4.35 -9.96 -3.45
C PHE A 404 5.17 -9.02 -4.32
N GLY A 405 4.50 -8.25 -5.17
CA GLY A 405 5.15 -7.31 -6.07
C GLY A 405 4.19 -6.73 -7.10
N GLY A 406 4.62 -5.64 -7.74
CA GLY A 406 3.82 -4.95 -8.75
C GLY A 406 2.41 -4.61 -8.25
N GLU A 407 1.40 -5.04 -8.99
CA GLU A 407 -0.01 -4.81 -8.66
C GLU A 407 -0.53 -5.68 -7.50
N TYR A 408 0.13 -6.78 -7.17
CA TYR A 408 -0.26 -7.69 -6.09
C TYR A 408 0.69 -7.53 -4.87
N GLY A 409 0.49 -6.43 -4.13
CA GLY A 409 1.34 -6.05 -2.99
C GLY A 409 1.11 -6.86 -1.71
N PHE A 410 1.99 -6.70 -0.72
CA PHE A 410 2.00 -7.46 0.55
C PHE A 410 0.71 -7.32 1.38
N PHE A 411 -0.04 -6.23 1.21
CA PHE A 411 -1.33 -6.02 1.86
C PHE A 411 -2.41 -7.01 1.40
N GLN A 412 -2.12 -7.82 0.39
CA GLN A 412 -2.98 -8.92 -0.04
C GLN A 412 -2.91 -10.13 0.90
N LYS A 413 -1.83 -10.30 1.66
CA LYS A 413 -1.65 -11.29 2.74
C LYS A 413 -1.79 -12.78 2.34
N ARG A 414 -2.03 -13.10 1.07
CA ARG A 414 -2.21 -14.46 0.55
C ARG A 414 -1.20 -14.79 -0.53
N LEU A 415 -0.46 -15.88 -0.34
CA LEU A 415 0.43 -16.51 -1.30
C LEU A 415 0.51 -18.02 -1.01
N PRO A 416 0.73 -18.86 -2.03
CA PRO A 416 0.71 -18.50 -3.45
C PRO A 416 -0.74 -18.25 -3.93
N VAL A 417 -0.90 -17.50 -5.01
CA VAL A 417 -2.21 -17.28 -5.64
C VAL A 417 -2.15 -17.48 -7.15
N TYR A 418 -3.19 -18.09 -7.72
CA TYR A 418 -3.45 -17.99 -9.15
C TYR A 418 -3.67 -16.55 -9.53
N ARG A 419 -3.09 -16.12 -10.63
CA ARG A 419 -3.45 -14.92 -11.37
C ARG A 419 -4.11 -15.35 -12.67
N VAL A 420 -5.38 -14.98 -12.85
CA VAL A 420 -6.18 -15.29 -14.04
C VAL A 420 -6.45 -13.99 -14.79
N ASP A 421 -5.70 -13.72 -15.86
CA ASP A 421 -5.79 -12.53 -16.69
C ASP A 421 -6.79 -12.73 -17.84
N TYR A 422 -7.89 -11.99 -17.85
CA TYR A 422 -8.93 -12.10 -18.89
C TYR A 422 -8.74 -11.09 -20.03
N ALA A 423 -8.89 -11.56 -21.27
CA ALA A 423 -8.80 -10.76 -22.49
C ALA A 423 -10.12 -10.04 -22.85
N VAL A 424 -10.74 -9.37 -21.87
CA VAL A 424 -11.97 -8.57 -22.04
C VAL A 424 -11.69 -7.08 -21.79
N PRO A 425 -12.61 -6.15 -22.14
CA PRO A 425 -12.44 -4.73 -21.83
C PRO A 425 -12.08 -4.49 -20.35
N GLY A 426 -11.09 -3.63 -20.12
CA GLY A 426 -10.53 -3.39 -18.78
C GLY A 426 -9.47 -4.39 -18.34
N LYS A 427 -9.28 -5.53 -19.04
CA LYS A 427 -8.28 -6.57 -18.74
C LYS A 427 -8.23 -6.99 -17.26
N PRO A 428 -9.36 -7.43 -16.66
CA PRO A 428 -9.38 -7.80 -15.25
C PRO A 428 -8.52 -9.06 -14.99
N ALA A 429 -7.76 -9.01 -13.90
CA ALA A 429 -7.00 -10.11 -13.34
C ALA A 429 -7.61 -10.52 -11.99
N TYR A 430 -7.87 -11.82 -11.82
CA TYR A 430 -8.40 -12.38 -10.57
C TYR A 430 -7.31 -13.14 -9.82
N TYR A 431 -7.23 -12.90 -8.51
CA TYR A 431 -6.22 -13.48 -7.63
C TYR A 431 -6.87 -14.44 -6.62
N LEU A 432 -6.50 -15.72 -6.65
CA LEU A 432 -7.22 -16.81 -5.95
C LEU A 432 -6.22 -17.77 -5.28
N GLU A 433 -6.39 -18.08 -4.00
CA GLU A 433 -5.52 -18.99 -3.25
C GLU A 433 -5.85 -20.46 -3.58
N PRO A 434 -4.93 -21.26 -4.16
CA PRO A 434 -5.24 -22.63 -4.60
C PRO A 434 -5.63 -23.56 -3.46
N ALA A 435 -4.97 -23.44 -2.29
CA ALA A 435 -5.16 -24.36 -1.17
C ALA A 435 -6.53 -24.22 -0.49
N THR A 436 -7.09 -23.01 -0.47
CA THR A 436 -8.34 -22.70 0.25
C THR A 436 -9.48 -22.31 -0.70
N GLY A 437 -9.18 -22.06 -1.97
CA GLY A 437 -10.13 -21.46 -2.92
C GLY A 437 -10.51 -20.01 -2.58
N ALA A 438 -9.82 -19.36 -1.64
CA ALA A 438 -10.16 -18.01 -1.21
C ALA A 438 -9.86 -16.97 -2.30
N PHE A 439 -10.84 -16.11 -2.59
CA PHE A 439 -10.65 -14.94 -3.42
C PHE A 439 -9.87 -13.84 -2.67
N SER A 440 -8.85 -13.28 -3.33
CA SER A 440 -7.99 -12.24 -2.78
C SER A 440 -8.36 -10.85 -3.29
N VAL A 441 -8.34 -10.65 -4.61
CA VAL A 441 -8.68 -9.37 -5.25
C VAL A 441 -8.92 -9.55 -6.75
N ARG A 442 -9.66 -8.60 -7.33
CA ARG A 442 -9.78 -8.36 -8.76
C ARG A 442 -9.10 -7.03 -9.09
N ILE A 443 -8.20 -7.04 -10.07
CA ILE A 443 -7.44 -5.85 -10.51
C ILE A 443 -7.69 -5.64 -12.00
N ASP A 444 -8.18 -4.47 -12.40
CA ASP A 444 -8.30 -4.09 -13.81
C ASP A 444 -7.49 -2.84 -14.16
N ASN A 445 -7.56 -2.39 -15.42
CA ASN A 445 -6.77 -1.26 -15.91
C ASN A 445 -6.99 0.04 -15.12
N ARG A 446 -8.19 0.25 -14.56
CA ARG A 446 -8.46 1.42 -13.72
C ARG A 446 -7.67 1.33 -12.41
N ASP A 447 -7.66 0.16 -11.82
CA ASP A 447 -6.93 -0.13 -10.57
C ASP A 447 -5.42 -0.05 -10.81
N ARG A 448 -4.93 -0.52 -11.97
CA ARG A 448 -3.51 -0.38 -12.35
C ARG A 448 -3.08 1.07 -12.51
N LEU A 449 -3.91 1.90 -13.16
CA LEU A 449 -3.62 3.32 -13.34
C LEU A 449 -3.58 4.05 -12.00
N GLU A 450 -4.58 3.80 -11.14
CA GLU A 450 -4.64 4.33 -9.79
C GLU A 450 -3.40 3.92 -8.99
N GLY A 451 -3.11 2.62 -8.94
CA GLY A 451 -1.96 2.07 -8.23
C GLY A 451 -0.63 2.62 -8.73
N TYR A 452 -0.47 2.82 -10.05
CA TYR A 452 0.72 3.45 -10.63
C TYR A 452 0.86 4.92 -10.20
N VAL A 453 -0.20 5.71 -10.34
CA VAL A 453 -0.21 7.12 -9.92
C VAL A 453 0.11 7.24 -8.42
N PHE A 454 -0.52 6.41 -7.60
CA PHE A 454 -0.30 6.42 -6.16
C PHE A 454 1.12 5.96 -5.80
N ALA A 455 1.62 4.89 -6.42
CA ALA A 455 2.96 4.38 -6.18
C ALA A 455 4.05 5.42 -6.51
N TYR A 456 3.94 6.07 -7.66
CA TYR A 456 4.99 6.96 -8.15
C TYR A 456 4.84 8.40 -7.65
N LEU A 457 3.63 8.95 -7.59
CA LEU A 457 3.43 10.35 -7.20
C LEU A 457 3.15 10.55 -5.71
N HIS A 458 2.60 9.53 -5.03
CA HIS A 458 2.30 9.62 -3.59
C HIS A 458 3.39 8.97 -2.73
N LYS A 459 3.83 7.75 -3.09
CA LYS A 459 4.84 6.98 -2.33
C LYS A 459 6.27 7.16 -2.82
N TRP A 460 6.45 7.77 -3.98
CA TRP A 460 7.74 8.04 -4.60
C TRP A 460 8.59 6.79 -4.84
N HIS A 461 7.95 5.71 -5.33
CA HIS A 461 8.64 4.46 -5.65
C HIS A 461 9.74 4.60 -6.75
N TRP A 462 9.76 5.71 -7.50
CA TRP A 462 10.89 6.04 -8.38
C TRP A 462 12.20 6.32 -7.63
N LEU A 463 12.17 6.49 -6.30
CA LEU A 463 13.35 6.59 -5.42
C LEU A 463 13.73 5.26 -4.77
N ASP A 464 13.08 4.14 -5.10
CA ASP A 464 13.36 2.83 -4.48
C ASP A 464 14.82 2.40 -4.64
N GLY A 465 15.51 2.85 -5.69
CA GLY A 465 16.94 2.60 -5.91
C GLY A 465 17.86 3.20 -4.85
N LEU A 466 17.39 4.15 -4.03
CA LEU A 466 18.13 4.69 -2.88
C LEU A 466 17.95 3.86 -1.60
N GLY A 467 17.11 2.82 -1.65
CA GLY A 467 16.68 2.06 -0.49
C GLY A 467 15.50 2.69 0.24
N LYS A 468 14.70 1.83 0.90
CA LYS A 468 13.46 2.20 1.60
C LYS A 468 13.66 3.39 2.55
N THR A 469 14.69 3.32 3.42
CA THR A 469 14.91 4.33 4.45
C THR A 469 15.18 5.71 3.86
N ALA A 470 16.02 5.80 2.82
CA ALA A 470 16.33 7.07 2.17
C ALA A 470 15.10 7.67 1.50
N ARG A 471 14.35 6.85 0.74
CA ARG A 471 13.08 7.28 0.13
C ARG A 471 12.10 7.82 1.18
N ASP A 472 11.85 7.04 2.24
CA ASP A 472 10.89 7.39 3.28
C ASP A 472 11.28 8.70 3.99
N LEU A 473 12.58 8.91 4.26
CA LEU A 473 13.10 10.16 4.85
C LEU A 473 12.96 11.35 3.90
N ILE A 474 13.27 11.19 2.62
CA ILE A 474 13.13 12.25 1.61
C ILE A 474 11.65 12.66 1.50
N LEU A 475 10.75 11.69 1.32
CA LEU A 475 9.32 11.94 1.21
C LEU A 475 8.77 12.63 2.46
N ALA A 476 9.13 12.15 3.65
CA ALA A 476 8.73 12.78 4.91
C ALA A 476 9.31 14.18 5.09
N GLY A 477 10.55 14.43 4.64
CA GLY A 477 11.15 15.76 4.62
C GLY A 477 10.36 16.73 3.74
N PHE A 478 9.95 16.31 2.54
CA PHE A 478 9.08 17.12 1.68
C PHE A 478 7.69 17.34 2.27
N ALA A 479 7.10 16.34 2.93
CA ALA A 479 5.83 16.50 3.64
C ALA A 479 5.96 17.50 4.80
N ALA A 480 7.00 17.39 5.62
CA ALA A 480 7.28 18.33 6.72
C ALA A 480 7.54 19.75 6.22
N ALA A 481 8.26 19.90 5.11
CA ALA A 481 8.49 21.20 4.50
C ALA A 481 7.21 21.84 3.90
N ASN A 482 6.28 21.02 3.37
CA ASN A 482 4.94 21.50 2.99
C ASN A 482 4.14 21.97 4.21
N VAL A 483 4.17 21.23 5.32
CA VAL A 483 3.57 21.62 6.60
C VAL A 483 4.15 22.96 7.07
N ALA A 484 5.47 23.13 7.03
CA ALA A 484 6.13 24.38 7.37
C ALA A 484 5.68 25.53 6.44
N ALA A 485 5.65 25.31 5.13
CA ALA A 485 5.19 26.31 4.16
C ALA A 485 3.75 26.77 4.44
N ALA A 486 2.86 25.82 4.78
CA ALA A 486 1.48 26.09 5.16
C ALA A 486 1.38 26.87 6.48
N ALA A 487 2.13 26.47 7.52
CA ALA A 487 2.17 27.18 8.80
C ALA A 487 2.64 28.64 8.66
N LEU A 488 3.69 28.88 7.85
CA LEU A 488 4.15 30.24 7.54
C LEU A 488 3.07 31.04 6.77
N GLY A 489 2.38 30.39 5.84
CA GLY A 489 1.27 30.98 5.07
C GLY A 489 0.09 31.37 5.95
N LEU A 490 -0.35 30.49 6.85
CA LEU A 490 -1.40 30.74 7.83
C LEU A 490 -1.01 31.85 8.81
N THR A 491 0.25 31.88 9.26
CA THR A 491 0.76 32.96 10.12
C THR A 491 0.69 34.32 9.40
N LEU A 492 1.07 34.38 8.11
CA LEU A 492 0.94 35.60 7.31
C LEU A 492 -0.50 36.01 7.09
N TRP A 493 -1.41 35.05 6.92
CA TRP A 493 -2.84 35.28 6.77
C TRP A 493 -3.43 35.87 8.05
N TRP A 494 -3.11 35.29 9.21
CA TRP A 494 -3.57 35.73 10.52
C TRP A 494 -3.11 37.16 10.84
N ARG A 495 -1.79 37.43 10.76
CA ARG A 495 -1.22 38.76 11.04
C ARG A 495 -1.84 39.87 10.19
N ARG A 496 -2.25 39.54 8.97
CA ARG A 496 -2.91 40.51 8.08
C ARG A 496 -4.36 40.76 8.47
N ARG A 497 -5.06 39.75 8.99
CA ARG A 497 -6.43 39.90 9.47
C ARG A 497 -6.47 40.81 10.70
N ASP A 498 -5.53 40.64 11.62
CA ASP A 498 -5.41 41.49 12.80
C ASP A 498 -5.09 42.94 12.44
N ALA A 499 -4.18 43.15 11.50
CA ALA A 499 -3.83 44.48 10.98
C ALA A 499 -4.93 45.16 10.15
N ARG A 500 -6.05 44.47 9.85
CA ARG A 500 -7.24 45.06 9.22
C ARG A 500 -8.37 45.33 10.22
N ARG A 501 -8.26 44.76 11.43
CA ARG A 501 -9.22 44.91 12.53
C ARG A 501 -8.81 46.02 13.49
N ARG A 502 -7.49 46.23 13.62
CA ARG A 502 -6.89 47.49 14.08
C ARG A 502 -6.93 48.48 12.93
#